data_AF-A0A1F7JCY5-F1
#
_entry.id   AF-A0A1F7JCY5-F1
#
_cell.length_a   1.000
_cell.length_b   1.000
_cell.length_c   1.000
_cell.angle_alpha   90.00
_cell.angle_beta   90.00
_cell.angle_gamma   90.00
#
_symmetry.space_group_name_H-M   'P 1'
#
loop_
_entity.id
_entity.type
_entity.pdbx_description
1 polymer ?
#
loop_
_entity_poly.entity_id
_entity_poly.type
_entity_poly.pdbx_seq_one_letter_code
_entity_poly.pdbx_strand_id
1 'polypeptide(L)'
;MYRIDKLLKQDQKLFHTGDLALLWGINNKNTLYTAIKRYVQKGILISIHKGFYSTIPLDQLVPIRLALGFLHRFAYVSCETILINKGIIFQKENYYSLVSDISTNFTIVDKHFKVRKMKDKYLFNDQGIIKKDGIAFAGVERAVIDILYFNPTFNFDNRAGVNWQKVKKMQKEMRSI
;
A
#
# COMPACT_ATOMS: atom_id res chain seq x y z
N MET A 1 32.28 -5.78 -6.23
CA MET A 1 31.80 -4.45 -5.81
C MET A 1 30.51 -4.04 -6.52
N TYR A 2 30.44 -4.05 -7.85
CA TYR A 2 29.34 -3.50 -8.69
C TYR A 2 27.86 -3.74 -8.28
N ARG A 3 27.49 -4.85 -7.63
CA ARG A 3 26.09 -5.17 -7.29
C ARG A 3 25.59 -4.53 -5.99
N ILE A 4 26.46 -4.34 -5.00
CA ILE A 4 26.07 -3.71 -3.73
C ILE A 4 25.86 -2.21 -3.93
N ASP A 5 26.75 -1.58 -4.70
CA ASP A 5 26.67 -0.15 -5.00
C ASP A 5 25.40 0.19 -5.77
N LYS A 6 25.00 -0.66 -6.74
CA LYS A 6 23.73 -0.51 -7.46
C LYS A 6 22.51 -0.59 -6.55
N LEU A 7 22.53 -1.50 -5.58
CA LEU A 7 21.45 -1.70 -4.63
C LEU A 7 21.32 -0.54 -3.65
N LEU A 8 22.42 -0.12 -3.03
CA LEU A 8 22.39 0.92 -1.99
C LEU A 8 22.13 2.33 -2.55
N LYS A 9 22.39 2.55 -3.85
CA LYS A 9 22.05 3.79 -4.55
C LYS A 9 20.56 3.92 -4.91
N GLN A 10 19.74 2.90 -4.70
CA GLN A 10 18.30 3.00 -4.97
C GLN A 10 17.60 3.78 -3.86
N ASP A 11 16.66 4.64 -4.25
CA ASP A 11 15.76 5.32 -3.32
C ASP A 11 14.77 4.34 -2.68
N GLN A 12 14.31 3.35 -3.46
CA GLN A 12 13.50 2.24 -2.99
C GLN A 12 14.30 1.39 -1.99
N LYS A 13 13.65 1.02 -0.88
CA LYS A 13 14.27 0.23 0.20
C LYS A 13 13.70 -1.19 0.33
N LEU A 14 12.66 -1.51 -0.44
CA LEU A 14 11.94 -2.78 -0.41
C LEU A 14 12.04 -3.44 -1.78
N PHE A 15 12.43 -4.71 -1.85
CA PHE A 15 12.71 -5.37 -3.12
C PHE A 15 12.11 -6.78 -3.15
N HIS A 16 11.40 -7.08 -4.24
CA HIS A 16 11.07 -8.45 -4.60
C HIS A 16 12.26 -9.13 -5.28
N THR A 17 12.22 -10.46 -5.31
CA THR A 17 13.21 -11.27 -6.03
C THR A 17 13.32 -10.86 -7.50
N GLY A 18 12.19 -10.50 -8.13
CA GLY A 18 12.15 -9.97 -9.49
C GLY A 18 12.86 -8.63 -9.64
N ASP A 19 12.67 -7.70 -8.69
CA ASP A 19 13.37 -6.40 -8.69
C ASP A 19 14.89 -6.60 -8.60
N LEU A 20 15.34 -7.53 -7.74
CA LEU A 20 16.76 -7.88 -7.60
C LEU A 20 17.32 -8.56 -8.86
N ALA A 21 16.53 -9.41 -9.52
CA ALA A 21 16.90 -10.04 -10.79
C ALA A 21 17.18 -8.98 -11.86
N LEU A 22 16.26 -8.02 -12.00
CA LEU A 22 16.37 -6.91 -12.94
C LEU A 22 17.56 -6.02 -12.61
N LEU A 23 17.69 -5.61 -11.35
CA LEU A 23 18.76 -4.72 -10.88
C LEU A 23 20.16 -5.31 -11.11
N TRP A 24 20.31 -6.62 -10.92
CA TRP A 24 21.59 -7.30 -11.08
C TRP A 24 21.81 -7.93 -12.47
N GLY A 25 20.80 -7.91 -13.35
CA GLY A 25 20.84 -8.55 -14.66
C GLY A 25 21.02 -10.08 -14.58
N ILE A 26 20.37 -10.73 -13.62
CA ILE A 26 20.51 -12.18 -13.39
C ILE A 26 19.23 -12.90 -13.83
N ASN A 27 19.29 -13.62 -14.94
CA ASN A 27 18.18 -14.43 -15.45
C ASN A 27 18.17 -15.85 -14.87
N ASN A 28 19.34 -16.39 -14.48
CA ASN A 28 19.43 -17.73 -13.89
C ASN A 28 18.95 -17.71 -12.42
N LYS A 29 17.88 -18.46 -12.14
CA LYS A 29 17.25 -18.52 -10.81
C LYS A 29 18.21 -19.01 -9.72
N ASN A 30 19.02 -20.04 -9.98
CA ASN A 30 19.96 -20.59 -8.99
C ASN A 30 21.05 -19.58 -8.63
N THR A 31 21.57 -18.86 -9.64
CA THR A 31 22.54 -17.77 -9.43
C THR A 31 21.90 -16.63 -8.64
N LEU A 32 20.66 -16.27 -8.94
CA LEU A 32 19.93 -15.22 -8.23
C LEU A 32 19.72 -15.58 -6.76
N TYR A 33 19.17 -16.76 -6.46
CA TYR A 33 18.93 -17.20 -5.09
C TYR A 33 20.22 -17.33 -4.28
N THR A 34 21.31 -17.83 -4.90
CA THR A 34 22.63 -17.86 -4.26
C THR A 34 23.13 -16.44 -3.93
N ALA A 35 22.95 -15.48 -4.84
CA ALA A 35 23.33 -14.09 -4.61
C ALA A 35 22.50 -13.45 -3.48
N ILE A 36 21.18 -13.62 -3.49
CA ILE A 36 20.27 -13.14 -2.44
C ILE A 36 20.67 -13.74 -1.09
N LYS A 37 20.84 -15.06 -1.01
CA LYS A 37 21.24 -15.77 0.22
C LYS A 37 22.50 -15.17 0.82
N ARG A 38 23.52 -14.92 -0.01
CA ARG A 38 24.77 -14.30 0.42
C ARG A 38 24.56 -12.87 0.96
N TYR A 39 23.66 -12.10 0.39
CA TYR A 39 23.38 -10.72 0.84
C TYR A 39 22.58 -10.72 2.15
N VAL A 40 21.68 -11.68 2.33
CA VAL A 40 20.97 -11.91 3.60
C VAL A 40 21.94 -12.33 4.69
N GLN A 41 22.84 -13.29 4.42
CA GLN A 41 23.87 -13.72 5.39
C GLN A 41 24.81 -12.59 5.81
N LYS A 42 25.03 -11.60 4.95
CA LYS A 42 25.84 -10.40 5.23
C LYS A 42 25.07 -9.28 5.92
N GLY A 43 23.77 -9.44 6.18
CA GLY A 43 22.92 -8.40 6.77
C GLY A 43 22.59 -7.22 5.84
N ILE A 44 22.96 -7.30 4.55
CA ILE A 44 22.68 -6.24 3.56
C ILE A 44 21.21 -6.27 3.13
N LEU A 45 20.66 -7.47 3.00
CA LEU A 45 19.23 -7.69 2.77
C LEU A 45 18.62 -8.29 4.03
N ILE A 46 17.54 -7.68 4.51
CA ILE A 46 16.73 -8.18 5.61
C ILE A 46 15.52 -8.88 5.01
N SER A 47 15.36 -10.17 5.29
CA SER A 47 14.24 -10.96 4.79
C SER A 47 12.95 -10.59 5.53
N ILE A 48 11.93 -10.15 4.81
CA ILE A 48 10.59 -9.85 5.37
C ILE A 48 9.68 -11.07 5.22
N HIS A 49 9.61 -11.62 4.00
CA HIS A 49 8.97 -12.90 3.69
C HIS A 49 9.69 -13.55 2.50
N LYS A 50 9.29 -14.77 2.13
CA LYS A 50 9.90 -15.49 1.01
C LYS A 50 9.80 -14.67 -0.28
N GLY A 51 10.94 -14.15 -0.72
CA GLY A 51 11.06 -13.41 -1.96
C GLY A 51 10.94 -11.90 -1.85
N PHE A 52 10.83 -11.34 -0.64
CA PHE A 52 10.72 -9.90 -0.39
C PHE A 52 11.63 -9.44 0.75
N TYR A 53 12.39 -8.41 0.47
CA TYR A 53 13.55 -8.01 1.25
C TYR A 53 13.57 -6.51 1.50
N SER A 54 14.19 -6.09 2.59
CA SER A 54 14.49 -4.69 2.88
C SER A 54 16.00 -4.44 2.87
N THR A 55 16.43 -3.24 2.48
CA THR A 55 17.81 -2.76 2.65
C THR A 55 18.00 -1.93 3.92
N ILE A 56 16.92 -1.65 4.65
CA ILE A 56 16.95 -0.92 5.93
C ILE A 56 16.19 -1.71 7.02
N PRO A 57 16.51 -1.50 8.30
CA PRO A 57 15.75 -2.08 9.41
C PRO A 57 14.24 -1.83 9.31
N LEU A 58 13.43 -2.82 9.70
CA LEU A 58 11.97 -2.78 9.50
C LEU A 58 11.26 -1.77 10.41
N ASP A 59 11.86 -1.44 11.55
CA ASP A 59 11.42 -0.39 12.47
C ASP A 59 11.59 1.02 11.89
N GLN A 60 12.43 1.19 10.88
CA GLN A 60 12.59 2.46 10.13
C GLN A 60 11.56 2.60 8.98
N LEU A 61 10.76 1.56 8.73
CA LEU A 61 9.74 1.58 7.68
C LEU A 61 8.37 1.93 8.25
N VAL A 62 7.69 2.86 7.58
CA VAL A 62 6.27 3.11 7.83
C VAL A 62 5.47 1.88 7.41
N PRO A 63 4.54 1.36 8.25
CA PRO A 63 3.75 0.15 7.95
C PRO A 63 3.08 0.14 6.57
N ILE A 64 2.59 1.30 6.12
CA ILE A 64 1.96 1.43 4.80
C ILE A 64 2.93 1.14 3.66
N ARG A 65 4.21 1.53 3.78
CA ARG A 65 5.23 1.20 2.76
C ARG A 65 5.48 -0.30 2.68
N LEU A 66 5.47 -0.99 3.82
CA LEU A 66 5.57 -2.45 3.85
C LEU A 66 4.41 -3.10 3.10
N ALA A 67 3.18 -2.64 3.31
CA ALA A 67 2.01 -3.14 2.60
C ALA A 67 2.07 -2.89 1.10
N LEU A 68 2.40 -1.67 0.67
CA LEU A 68 2.51 -1.33 -0.74
C LEU A 68 3.63 -2.12 -1.43
N GLY A 69 4.79 -2.21 -0.78
CA GLY A 69 5.91 -3.02 -1.25
C GLY A 69 5.53 -4.48 -1.36
N PHE A 70 4.87 -5.06 -0.36
CA PHE A 70 4.40 -6.45 -0.36
C PHE A 70 3.42 -6.73 -1.49
N LEU A 71 2.44 -5.83 -1.68
CA LEU A 71 1.45 -5.95 -2.73
C LEU A 71 2.08 -5.87 -4.13
N HIS A 72 3.13 -5.07 -4.29
CA HIS A 72 3.85 -4.81 -5.56
C HIS A 72 2.93 -4.35 -6.70
N ARG A 73 1.85 -3.65 -6.35
CA ARG A 73 0.74 -3.30 -7.24
C ARG A 73 0.19 -1.93 -6.90
N PHE A 74 -0.58 -1.33 -7.80
CA PHE A 74 -1.26 -0.06 -7.49
C PHE A 74 -2.25 -0.26 -6.33
N ALA A 75 -2.05 0.51 -5.27
CA ALA A 75 -2.93 0.55 -4.13
C ALA A 75 -2.82 1.91 -3.44
N TYR A 76 -3.87 2.30 -2.75
CA TYR A 76 -3.90 3.52 -1.94
C TYR A 76 -4.60 3.27 -0.61
N VAL A 77 -4.24 4.06 0.40
CA VAL A 77 -4.83 3.96 1.75
C VAL A 77 -6.18 4.66 1.76
N SER A 78 -7.24 3.98 2.22
CA SER A 78 -8.60 4.52 2.21
C SER A 78 -9.46 3.94 3.34
N CYS A 79 -10.78 4.10 3.27
CA CYS A 79 -11.77 3.52 4.16
C CYS A 79 -11.45 3.78 5.65
N GLU A 80 -11.47 2.74 6.48
CA GLU A 80 -11.38 2.85 7.94
C GLU A 80 -10.13 3.59 8.40
N THR A 81 -8.96 3.32 7.82
CA THR A 81 -7.70 4.01 8.19
C THR A 81 -7.79 5.53 8.05
N ILE A 82 -8.37 6.01 6.95
CA ILE A 82 -8.52 7.47 6.73
C ILE A 82 -9.62 8.03 7.63
N LEU A 83 -10.76 7.34 7.71
CA LEU A 83 -11.92 7.81 8.46
C LEU A 83 -11.66 7.85 9.97
N ILE A 84 -10.95 6.86 10.52
CA ILE A 84 -10.49 6.84 11.92
C ILE A 84 -9.49 7.98 12.16
N ASN A 85 -8.48 8.12 11.30
CA ASN A 85 -7.46 9.17 11.43
C ASN A 85 -8.06 10.58 11.43
N LYS A 86 -9.19 10.77 10.75
CA LYS A 86 -9.90 12.04 10.63
C LYS A 86 -11.06 12.21 11.61
N GLY A 87 -11.26 11.26 12.53
CA GLY A 87 -12.31 11.32 13.53
C GLY A 87 -13.73 11.27 12.95
N ILE A 88 -13.91 10.60 11.81
CA ILE A 88 -15.22 10.40 11.15
C ILE A 88 -15.89 9.13 11.67
N ILE A 89 -15.09 8.11 11.99
CA ILE A 89 -15.53 6.88 12.66
C ILE A 89 -14.64 6.62 13.88
N PHE A 90 -15.21 6.02 14.93
CA PHE A 90 -14.50 5.78 16.19
C PHE A 90 -14.17 4.32 16.44
N GLN A 91 -14.72 3.40 15.63
CA GLN A 91 -14.39 1.98 15.73
C GLN A 91 -12.88 1.76 15.53
N LYS A 92 -12.22 1.25 16.57
CA LYS A 92 -10.79 0.94 16.51
C LYS A 92 -10.59 -0.37 15.76
N GLU A 93 -10.31 -0.26 14.47
CA GLU A 93 -9.87 -1.39 13.66
C GLU A 93 -8.38 -1.65 13.88
N ASN A 94 -8.01 -2.92 14.04
CA ASN A 94 -6.61 -3.33 14.25
C ASN A 94 -5.87 -3.58 12.92
N TYR A 95 -6.37 -3.03 11.81
CA TYR A 95 -5.78 -3.18 10.49
C TYR A 95 -5.65 -1.84 9.75
N TYR A 96 -4.71 -1.79 8.82
CA TYR A 96 -4.66 -0.74 7.80
C TYR A 96 -5.52 -1.16 6.60
N SER A 97 -6.39 -0.26 6.13
CA SER A 97 -7.28 -0.49 5.00
C SER A 97 -6.73 0.15 3.73
N LEU A 98 -6.62 -0.67 2.69
CA LEU A 98 -6.17 -0.26 1.36
C LEU A 98 -7.20 -0.67 0.31
N VAL A 99 -7.16 0.02 -0.82
CA VAL A 99 -7.92 -0.28 -2.03
C VAL A 99 -6.95 -0.61 -3.15
N SER A 100 -7.22 -1.68 -3.88
CA SER A 100 -6.43 -2.16 -5.01
C SER A 100 -7.36 -2.91 -6.00
N ASP A 101 -6.81 -3.54 -7.02
CA ASP A 101 -7.51 -4.44 -7.96
C ASP A 101 -7.49 -5.91 -7.51
N ILE A 102 -7.07 -6.19 -6.27
CA ILE A 102 -7.19 -7.50 -5.61
C ILE A 102 -7.85 -7.39 -4.23
N SER A 103 -8.42 -8.50 -3.78
CA SER A 103 -8.94 -8.67 -2.42
C SER A 103 -8.01 -9.59 -1.66
N THR A 104 -7.36 -9.09 -0.62
CA THR A 104 -6.43 -9.89 0.20
C THR A 104 -6.30 -9.30 1.59
N ASN A 105 -6.09 -10.17 2.58
CA ASN A 105 -5.74 -9.79 3.94
C ASN A 105 -4.41 -10.46 4.28
N PHE A 106 -3.51 -9.72 4.92
CA PHE A 106 -2.21 -10.25 5.30
C PHE A 106 -1.66 -9.56 6.54
N THR A 107 -0.68 -10.21 7.18
CA THR A 107 0.04 -9.68 8.33
C THR A 107 1.53 -9.60 8.00
N ILE A 108 2.14 -8.44 8.25
CA ILE A 108 3.59 -8.22 8.07
C ILE A 108 4.08 -7.41 9.27
N VAL A 109 5.12 -7.92 9.96
CA VAL A 109 5.72 -7.25 11.14
C VAL A 109 4.63 -6.88 12.17
N ASP A 110 3.78 -7.85 12.51
CA ASP A 110 2.68 -7.72 13.47
C ASP A 110 1.66 -6.61 13.15
N LYS A 111 1.61 -6.16 11.90
CA LYS A 111 0.59 -5.22 11.38
C LYS A 111 -0.34 -5.96 10.45
N HIS A 112 -1.64 -5.80 10.67
CA HIS A 112 -2.67 -6.39 9.82
C HIS A 112 -3.07 -5.42 8.72
N PHE A 113 -3.31 -5.96 7.53
CA PHE A 113 -3.71 -5.21 6.36
C PHE A 113 -4.94 -5.84 5.74
N LYS A 114 -5.91 -5.00 5.38
CA LYS A 114 -7.14 -5.38 4.68
C LYS A 114 -7.18 -4.65 3.35
N VAL A 115 -7.09 -5.40 2.26
CA VAL A 115 -7.08 -4.85 0.91
C VAL A 115 -8.35 -5.26 0.21
N ARG A 116 -9.10 -4.26 -0.28
CA ARG A 116 -10.37 -4.47 -0.97
C ARG A 116 -10.22 -4.23 -2.46
N LYS A 117 -10.80 -5.13 -3.25
CA LYS A 117 -10.82 -5.04 -4.71
C LYS A 117 -11.84 -4.00 -5.19
N MET A 118 -11.40 -2.95 -5.85
CA MET A 118 -12.25 -1.98 -6.54
C MET A 118 -12.21 -2.20 -8.06
N LYS A 119 -13.32 -1.91 -8.75
CA LYS A 119 -13.35 -1.94 -10.22
C LYS A 119 -12.41 -0.87 -10.79
N ASP A 120 -11.69 -1.22 -11.85
CA ASP A 120 -10.64 -0.39 -12.47
C ASP A 120 -11.07 1.05 -12.74
N LYS A 121 -12.30 1.25 -13.28
CA LYS A 121 -12.83 2.59 -13.55
C LYS A 121 -12.92 3.51 -12.33
N TYR A 122 -13.07 2.95 -11.13
CA TYR A 122 -13.07 3.70 -9.88
C TYR A 122 -11.68 3.69 -9.22
N LEU A 123 -10.97 2.57 -9.32
CA LEU A 123 -9.64 2.38 -8.73
C LEU A 123 -8.63 3.41 -9.28
N PHE A 124 -8.59 3.59 -10.60
CA PHE A 124 -7.63 4.48 -11.26
C PHE A 124 -8.10 5.93 -11.39
N ASN A 125 -9.30 6.24 -10.91
CA ASN A 125 -9.75 7.62 -10.78
C ASN A 125 -9.01 8.28 -9.61
N ASP A 126 -8.24 9.33 -9.89
CA ASP A 126 -7.40 10.04 -8.92
C ASP A 126 -8.13 11.12 -8.11
N GLN A 127 -9.43 11.30 -8.35
CA GLN A 127 -10.21 12.33 -7.68
C GLN A 127 -10.26 12.09 -6.17
N GLY A 128 -9.81 13.09 -5.42
CA GLY A 128 -9.68 13.05 -3.96
C GLY A 128 -8.56 12.14 -3.45
N ILE A 129 -7.64 11.70 -4.31
CA ILE A 129 -6.40 11.05 -3.91
C ILE A 129 -5.31 12.10 -3.67
N ILE A 130 -4.63 12.00 -2.55
CA ILE A 130 -3.54 12.86 -2.11
C ILE A 130 -2.26 12.02 -2.11
N LYS A 131 -1.25 12.46 -2.86
CA LYS A 131 0.08 11.81 -2.86
C LYS A 131 0.98 12.49 -1.84
N LYS A 132 1.48 11.74 -0.86
CA LYS A 132 2.44 12.21 0.14
C LYS A 132 3.57 11.19 0.26
N ASP A 133 4.81 11.65 0.09
CA ASP A 133 6.01 10.82 0.17
C ASP A 133 5.97 9.57 -0.74
N GLY A 134 5.36 9.70 -1.93
CA GLY A 134 5.17 8.59 -2.88
C GLY A 134 4.10 7.57 -2.48
N ILE A 135 3.31 7.84 -1.44
CA ILE A 135 2.17 7.03 -1.02
C ILE A 135 0.88 7.76 -1.41
N ALA A 136 -0.07 7.03 -2.00
CA ALA A 136 -1.40 7.53 -2.30
C ALA A 136 -2.35 7.32 -1.11
N PHE A 137 -3.02 8.38 -0.70
CA PHE A 137 -4.02 8.39 0.38
C PHE A 137 -5.33 8.96 -0.15
N ALA A 138 -6.46 8.38 0.21
CA ALA A 138 -7.74 9.04 0.02
C ALA A 138 -7.85 10.25 0.97
N GLY A 139 -8.39 11.35 0.47
CA GLY A 139 -9.00 12.39 1.30
C GLY A 139 -10.26 11.88 1.99
N VAL A 140 -10.80 12.65 2.93
CA VAL A 140 -11.99 12.28 3.71
C VAL A 140 -13.16 11.90 2.80
N GLU A 141 -13.51 12.76 1.83
CA GLU A 141 -14.65 12.50 0.96
C GLU A 141 -14.44 11.26 0.08
N ARG A 142 -13.21 11.05 -0.41
CA ARG A 142 -12.89 9.86 -1.19
C ARG A 142 -12.98 8.58 -0.35
N ALA A 143 -12.51 8.62 0.90
CA ALA A 143 -12.62 7.48 1.81
C ALA A 143 -14.08 7.16 2.18
N VAL A 144 -14.94 8.17 2.30
CA VAL A 144 -16.40 8.00 2.45
C VAL A 144 -17.00 7.32 1.21
N ILE A 145 -16.62 7.76 0.01
CA ILE A 145 -17.10 7.15 -1.23
C ILE A 145 -16.66 5.69 -1.33
N ASP A 146 -15.40 5.41 -1.02
CA ASP A 146 -14.85 4.07 -1.09
C ASP A 146 -15.53 3.13 -0.09
N ILE A 147 -15.74 3.56 1.16
CA ILE A 147 -16.40 2.70 2.14
C ILE A 147 -17.86 2.44 1.77
N LEU A 148 -18.57 3.43 1.21
CA LEU A 148 -19.94 3.26 0.71
C LEU A 148 -20.01 2.40 -0.55
N TYR A 149 -18.96 2.37 -1.37
CA TYR A 149 -18.85 1.43 -2.48
C TYR A 149 -18.82 -0.03 -1.98
N PHE A 150 -18.10 -0.29 -0.88
CA PHE A 150 -18.00 -1.64 -0.30
C PHE A 150 -19.13 -1.98 0.67
N ASN A 151 -19.70 -0.99 1.33
CA ASN A 151 -20.77 -1.12 2.31
C ASN A 151 -21.74 0.08 2.18
N PRO A 152 -22.76 -0.02 1.31
CA PRO A 152 -23.69 1.09 1.05
C PRO A 152 -24.49 1.57 2.27
N THR A 153 -24.63 0.72 3.30
CA THR A 153 -25.37 1.02 4.53
C THR A 153 -24.46 1.42 5.69
N PHE A 154 -23.19 1.69 5.42
CA PHE A 154 -22.22 2.08 6.44
C PHE A 154 -22.67 3.34 7.20
N ASN A 155 -22.64 3.26 8.54
CA ASN A 155 -22.99 4.38 9.41
C ASN A 155 -21.73 5.13 9.86
N PHE A 156 -21.75 6.45 9.78
CA PHE A 156 -20.66 7.31 10.23
C PHE A 156 -21.01 7.95 11.58
N ASP A 157 -20.06 7.96 12.51
CA ASP A 157 -20.24 8.51 13.86
C ASP A 157 -20.27 10.05 13.83
N ASN A 158 -19.29 10.66 13.14
CA ASN A 158 -19.20 12.11 12.98
C ASN A 158 -19.52 12.53 11.54
N ARG A 159 -20.82 12.57 11.22
CA ARG A 159 -21.30 13.01 9.90
C ARG A 159 -21.01 14.49 9.61
N ALA A 160 -20.89 15.32 10.65
CA ALA A 160 -20.61 16.75 10.50
C ALA A 160 -19.17 17.02 10.00
N GLY A 161 -18.24 16.10 10.26
CA GLY A 161 -16.87 16.15 9.75
C GLY A 161 -16.72 15.85 8.25
N VAL A 162 -17.82 15.54 7.54
CA VAL A 162 -17.81 15.17 6.12
C VAL A 162 -18.50 16.25 5.30
N ASN A 163 -17.85 16.73 4.23
CA ASN A 163 -18.52 17.57 3.24
C ASN A 163 -19.35 16.71 2.28
N TRP A 164 -20.61 16.47 2.64
CA TRP A 164 -21.54 15.62 1.86
C TRP A 164 -21.90 16.18 0.48
N GLN A 165 -21.86 17.50 0.29
CA GLN A 165 -22.05 18.10 -1.03
C GLN A 165 -20.91 17.70 -1.96
N LYS A 166 -19.66 17.78 -1.47
CA LYS A 166 -18.48 17.33 -2.19
C LYS A 166 -18.50 15.83 -2.47
N VAL A 167 -18.91 15.00 -1.50
CA VAL A 167 -19.10 13.55 -1.72
C VAL A 167 -20.04 13.28 -2.89
N LYS A 168 -21.24 13.89 -2.90
CA LYS A 168 -22.24 13.69 -3.96
C LYS A 168 -21.72 14.16 -5.33
N LYS A 169 -21.03 15.31 -5.37
CA LYS A 169 -20.42 15.84 -6.60
C LYS A 169 -19.39 14.87 -7.17
N MET A 170 -18.44 14.43 -6.33
CA MET A 170 -17.40 13.47 -6.71
C MET A 170 -18.00 12.15 -7.21
N GLN A 171 -18.99 11.59 -6.50
CA GLN A 171 -19.64 10.34 -6.94
C GLN A 171 -20.28 10.46 -8.32
N LYS A 172 -20.88 11.60 -8.64
CA LYS A 172 -21.48 11.85 -9.96
C LYS A 172 -20.38 11.90 -11.03
N GLU A 173 -19.34 12.67 -10.81
CA GLU A 173 -18.21 12.82 -11.73
C GLU A 173 -17.50 11.48 -12.00
N MET A 174 -17.28 10.66 -10.96
CA MET A 174 -16.69 9.32 -11.08
C MET A 174 -17.57 8.31 -11.84
N ARG A 175 -18.89 8.54 -11.94
CA ARG A 175 -19.82 7.65 -12.67
C ARG A 175 -19.98 8.04 -14.13
N SER A 176 -19.64 9.28 -14.48
CA SER A 176 -19.75 9.84 -15.84
C SER A 176 -18.55 9.51 -16.74
N ILE A 177 -17.57 8.77 -16.21
CA ILE A 177 -16.37 8.27 -16.88
C ILE A 177 -16.53 6.75 -17.10
#